data_AF-A0A5C7AKV5-F1
#
_entry.id   AF-A0A5C7AKV5-F1
#
_cell.length_a   1.000
_cell.length_b   1.000
_cell.length_c   1.000
_cell.angle_alpha   90.00
_cell.angle_beta   90.00
_cell.angle_gamma   90.00
#
_symmetry.space_group_name_H-M   'P 1'
#
loop_
_entity.id
_entity.type
_entity.pdbx_description
1 polymer ?
#
loop_
_entity_poly.entity_id
_entity_poly.type
_entity_poly.pdbx_seq_one_letter_code
_entity_poly.pdbx_strand_id
1 'polypeptide(L)'
;MTMKKSLVIILMLLLMPNMPTYGQQDSIGIQHTKSYVDTDFHVSKVYYKGTDTQVPEENFYKLIEENPNLFLERVIDNAGNITRYLYDPNRKGGVTDTFLDSYHKGDFPNFKLQTITNETIELSNLKGKLVILRFEMEATTFRFKKHEIQELDDKINALDHKDVVKAILIFNDSESNVKKGFDREDSNFALVADGRNFIEKYAISRFPSTLVIDQNGNLIGTFRDVDEIDLEAYLKNE
;
A
#
# COMPACT_ATOMS: atom_id res chain seq x y z
N MET A 1 44.04 9.20 -57.63
CA MET A 1 42.80 8.38 -57.53
C MET A 1 43.27 6.96 -57.25
N THR A 2 43.02 6.25 -56.16
CA THR A 2 41.98 6.33 -55.11
C THR A 2 42.49 5.40 -53.99
N MET A 3 43.08 5.94 -52.93
CA MET A 3 43.53 5.11 -51.80
C MET A 3 43.45 5.94 -50.51
N LYS A 4 42.22 6.37 -50.15
CA LYS A 4 42.00 7.17 -48.92
C LYS A 4 40.62 7.03 -48.29
N LYS A 5 39.77 6.09 -48.73
CA LYS A 5 38.42 5.91 -48.18
C LYS A 5 38.27 4.74 -47.18
N SER A 6 39.17 3.75 -47.20
CA SER A 6 39.04 2.59 -46.29
C SER A 6 39.71 2.74 -44.93
N LEU A 7 40.59 3.73 -44.74
CA LEU A 7 41.28 3.94 -43.44
C LEU A 7 40.49 4.84 -42.48
N VAL A 8 39.62 5.70 -43.00
CA VAL A 8 38.85 6.66 -42.18
C VAL A 8 37.67 5.98 -41.45
N ILE A 9 37.10 4.93 -42.04
CA ILE A 9 35.98 4.19 -41.45
C ILE A 9 36.45 3.29 -40.29
N ILE A 10 37.66 2.74 -40.37
CA ILE A 10 38.21 1.88 -39.30
C ILE A 10 38.65 2.73 -38.08
N LEU A 11 39.08 3.98 -38.28
CA LEU A 11 39.50 4.85 -37.18
C LEU A 11 38.33 5.47 -36.40
N MET A 12 37.14 5.63 -36.99
CA MET A 12 35.94 6.12 -36.29
C MET A 12 35.25 5.05 -35.42
N LEU A 13 35.53 3.76 -35.63
CA LEU A 13 34.99 2.68 -34.81
C LEU A 13 35.85 2.37 -33.56
N LEU A 14 37.06 2.92 -33.46
CA LEU A 14 38.01 2.69 -32.37
C LEU A 14 38.04 3.80 -31.30
N LEU A 15 37.20 4.83 -31.43
CA LEU A 15 37.11 5.98 -30.51
C LEU A 15 35.73 6.11 -29.83
N MET A 16 35.00 5.02 -29.70
CA MET A 16 34.01 4.92 -28.62
C MET A 16 34.81 4.51 -27.39
N PRO A 17 35.12 5.40 -26.42
CA PRO A 17 35.46 4.89 -25.11
C PRO A 17 34.30 3.98 -24.72
N ASN A 18 34.61 2.76 -24.30
CA ASN A 18 33.68 1.98 -23.51
C ASN A 18 33.28 2.90 -22.37
N MET A 19 32.17 3.63 -22.51
CA MET A 19 31.49 4.17 -21.35
C MET A 19 31.12 2.91 -20.61
N PRO A 20 31.73 2.61 -19.44
CA PRO A 20 31.09 1.66 -18.57
C PRO A 20 29.70 2.24 -18.39
N THR A 21 28.69 1.56 -18.94
CA THR A 21 27.34 1.72 -18.45
C THR A 21 27.50 1.66 -16.95
N TYR A 22 27.12 2.74 -16.26
CA TYR A 22 27.04 2.79 -14.81
C TYR A 22 25.86 1.89 -14.39
N GLY A 23 25.89 0.65 -14.86
CA GLY A 23 24.96 -0.41 -14.59
C GLY A 23 25.50 -1.07 -13.35
N GLN A 24 24.83 -0.76 -12.24
CA GLN A 24 24.97 -1.41 -10.95
C GLN A 24 26.42 -1.71 -10.61
N GLN A 25 27.09 -0.72 -10.00
CA GLN A 25 28.08 -1.05 -8.98
C GLN A 25 27.47 -2.16 -8.14
N ASP A 26 28.15 -3.31 -8.05
CA ASP A 26 27.80 -4.42 -7.18
C ASP A 26 27.75 -3.88 -5.75
N SER A 27 26.65 -3.24 -5.39
CA SER A 27 26.26 -3.04 -4.02
C SER A 27 26.18 -4.46 -3.52
N ILE A 28 27.08 -4.83 -2.61
CA ILE A 28 26.90 -5.97 -1.73
C ILE A 28 25.59 -5.68 -1.01
N GLY A 29 24.49 -6.06 -1.65
CA GLY A 29 23.14 -5.78 -1.21
C GLY A 29 22.98 -6.65 0.01
N ILE A 30 23.13 -6.06 1.18
CA ILE A 30 22.67 -6.70 2.41
C ILE A 30 21.19 -6.98 2.14
N GLN A 31 20.85 -8.24 1.91
CA GLN A 31 19.47 -8.66 1.79
C GLN A 31 18.81 -8.46 3.16
N HIS A 32 18.24 -7.27 3.37
CA HIS A 32 17.41 -7.01 4.52
C HIS A 32 16.12 -7.82 4.33
N THR A 33 16.08 -9.02 4.93
CA THR A 33 14.82 -9.74 5.09
C THR A 33 14.15 -9.20 6.34
N LYS A 34 13.15 -8.32 6.19
CA LYS A 34 12.23 -8.00 7.29
C LYS A 34 11.27 -9.19 7.43
N SER A 35 11.47 -10.03 8.44
CA SER A 35 10.45 -10.99 8.87
C SER A 35 9.48 -10.29 9.82
N TYR A 36 8.18 -10.53 9.62
CA TYR A 36 7.14 -10.04 10.52
C TYR A 36 6.63 -11.23 11.33
N VAL A 37 6.58 -11.07 12.65
CA VAL A 37 5.95 -12.03 13.55
C VAL A 37 4.58 -11.49 13.88
N ASP A 38 3.54 -12.30 13.62
CA ASP A 38 2.18 -11.97 14.02
C ASP A 38 2.03 -12.15 15.52
N THR A 39 2.14 -11.06 16.27
CA THR A 39 2.07 -11.06 17.74
C THR A 39 0.64 -11.24 18.26
N ASP A 40 -0.37 -11.02 17.43
CA ASP A 40 -1.79 -11.12 17.81
C ASP A 40 -2.36 -12.54 17.61
N PHE A 41 -1.54 -13.44 17.07
CA PHE A 41 -1.93 -14.80 16.74
C PHE A 41 -2.15 -15.64 18.01
N HIS A 42 -3.34 -16.21 18.10
CA HIS A 42 -3.69 -17.21 19.09
C HIS A 42 -4.54 -18.30 18.44
N VAL A 43 -4.26 -19.57 18.75
CA VAL A 43 -5.01 -20.71 18.22
C VAL A 43 -6.51 -20.63 18.56
N SER A 44 -6.84 -19.99 19.70
CA SER A 44 -8.23 -19.73 20.11
C SER A 44 -9.01 -18.82 19.15
N LYS A 45 -8.31 -18.08 18.27
CA LYS A 45 -8.89 -17.22 17.25
C LYS A 45 -9.00 -17.89 15.88
N VAL A 46 -8.72 -19.20 15.74
CA VAL A 46 -8.75 -19.92 14.45
C VAL A 46 -10.12 -20.58 14.22
N TYR A 47 -10.75 -20.29 13.08
CA TYR A 47 -12.09 -20.76 12.71
C TYR A 47 -12.09 -21.38 11.31
N TYR A 48 -13.01 -22.31 11.04
CA TYR A 48 -13.22 -22.79 9.68
C TYR A 48 -13.91 -21.72 8.83
N LYS A 49 -13.33 -21.41 7.66
CA LYS A 49 -13.85 -20.40 6.73
C LYS A 49 -15.27 -20.76 6.28
N GLY A 50 -16.14 -19.75 6.25
CA GLY A 50 -17.56 -19.93 5.91
C GLY A 50 -18.42 -20.50 7.04
N THR A 51 -17.85 -20.63 8.25
CA THR A 51 -18.57 -21.09 9.44
C THR A 51 -18.20 -20.24 10.66
N ASP A 52 -18.97 -20.34 11.73
CA ASP A 52 -18.61 -19.79 13.04
C ASP A 52 -17.97 -20.84 13.98
N THR A 53 -17.55 -21.98 13.43
CA THR A 53 -16.95 -23.08 14.20
C THR A 53 -15.46 -22.86 14.37
N GLN A 54 -15.00 -22.82 15.63
CA GLN A 54 -13.59 -22.76 15.97
C GLN A 54 -12.88 -24.07 15.58
N VAL A 55 -11.65 -23.98 15.08
CA VAL A 55 -10.78 -25.15 14.89
C VAL A 55 -10.29 -25.60 16.26
N PRO A 56 -10.55 -26.86 16.68
CA PRO A 56 -10.02 -27.38 17.94
C PRO A 56 -8.49 -27.31 17.93
N GLU A 57 -7.89 -26.96 19.07
CA GLU A 57 -6.44 -26.76 19.18
C GLU A 57 -5.64 -28.01 18.77
N GLU A 58 -6.07 -29.20 19.16
CA GLU A 58 -5.45 -30.46 18.74
C GLU A 58 -5.48 -30.64 17.21
N ASN A 59 -6.59 -30.26 16.57
CA ASN A 59 -6.70 -30.32 15.12
C ASN A 59 -5.81 -29.26 14.45
N PHE A 60 -5.68 -28.08 15.05
CA PHE A 60 -4.80 -27.04 14.54
C PHE A 60 -3.34 -27.50 14.50
N TYR A 61 -2.84 -28.15 15.55
CA TYR A 61 -1.47 -28.68 15.54
C TYR A 61 -1.25 -29.73 14.44
N LYS A 62 -2.22 -30.62 14.22
CA LYS A 62 -2.17 -31.58 13.10
C LYS A 62 -2.09 -30.88 11.74
N LEU A 63 -2.88 -29.82 11.54
CA LEU A 63 -2.87 -29.04 10.31
C LEU A 63 -1.50 -28.39 10.04
N ILE A 64 -0.83 -27.89 11.10
CA ILE A 64 0.50 -27.28 10.99
C ILE A 64 1.59 -28.34 10.75
N GLU A 65 1.49 -29.52 11.37
CA GLU A 65 2.40 -30.64 11.10
C GLU A 65 2.30 -31.13 9.64
N GLU A 66 1.08 -31.22 9.11
CA GLU A 66 0.82 -31.62 7.72
C GLU A 66 1.22 -30.52 6.71
N ASN A 67 1.03 -29.25 7.09
CA ASN A 67 1.39 -28.09 6.28
C ASN A 67 2.01 -26.97 7.14
N PRO A 68 3.35 -26.93 7.28
CA PRO A 68 4.03 -25.87 8.03
C PRO A 68 3.83 -24.46 7.48
N ASN A 69 3.37 -24.33 6.22
CA ASN A 69 3.05 -23.06 5.57
C ASN A 69 1.53 -22.85 5.48
N LEU A 70 0.78 -23.32 6.48
CA LEU A 70 -0.67 -23.17 6.55
C LEU A 70 -1.06 -21.70 6.39
N PHE A 71 -1.82 -21.40 5.35
CA PHE A 71 -2.36 -20.07 5.14
C PHE A 71 -3.64 -19.88 5.97
N LEU A 72 -3.70 -18.79 6.72
CA LEU A 72 -4.86 -18.35 7.46
C LEU A 72 -5.24 -16.94 7.01
N GLU A 73 -6.47 -16.77 6.56
CA GLU A 73 -7.00 -15.46 6.20
C GLU A 73 -7.35 -14.68 7.48
N ARG A 74 -6.95 -13.41 7.58
CA ARG A 74 -7.23 -12.60 8.77
C ARG A 74 -8.50 -11.80 8.60
N VAL A 75 -9.34 -11.81 9.64
CA VAL A 75 -10.51 -10.94 9.74
C VAL A 75 -10.16 -9.73 10.59
N ILE A 76 -10.18 -8.57 9.97
CA ILE A 76 -9.67 -7.31 10.54
C ILE A 76 -10.84 -6.35 10.76
N ASP A 77 -11.00 -5.89 12.01
CA ASP A 77 -12.05 -4.94 12.38
C ASP A 77 -11.78 -3.53 11.83
N ASN A 78 -12.65 -2.56 12.14
CA ASN A 78 -12.48 -1.19 11.64
C ASN A 78 -11.29 -0.47 12.28
N ALA A 79 -10.86 -0.86 13.48
CA ALA A 79 -9.70 -0.29 14.15
C ALA A 79 -8.38 -0.96 13.75
N GLY A 80 -8.41 -1.94 12.85
CA GLY A 80 -7.22 -2.65 12.39
C GLY A 80 -6.82 -3.84 13.26
N ASN A 81 -7.65 -4.26 14.23
CA ASN A 81 -7.35 -5.40 15.09
C ASN A 81 -7.70 -6.72 14.38
N ILE A 82 -6.84 -7.73 14.54
CA ILE A 82 -7.12 -9.08 14.05
C ILE A 82 -8.06 -9.78 15.03
N THR A 83 -9.29 -10.03 14.56
CA THR A 83 -10.37 -10.63 15.36
C THR A 83 -10.44 -12.14 15.19
N ARG A 84 -10.16 -12.65 13.98
CA ARG A 84 -10.20 -14.09 13.65
C ARG A 84 -9.15 -14.44 12.60
N TYR A 85 -8.76 -15.70 12.60
CA TYR A 85 -7.99 -16.36 11.55
C TYR A 85 -8.87 -17.44 10.92
N LEU A 86 -9.05 -17.43 9.62
CA LEU A 86 -9.91 -18.36 8.90
C LEU A 86 -9.08 -19.40 8.16
N TYR A 87 -9.30 -20.66 8.50
CA TYR A 87 -8.76 -21.81 7.82
C TYR A 87 -9.76 -22.31 6.79
N ASP A 88 -9.33 -22.40 5.52
CA ASP A 88 -10.12 -22.98 4.43
C ASP A 88 -9.59 -24.37 4.08
N PRO A 89 -10.31 -25.46 4.44
CA PRO A 89 -9.88 -26.83 4.15
C PRO A 89 -9.88 -27.15 2.65
N ASN A 90 -10.59 -26.38 1.84
CA ASN A 90 -10.68 -26.58 0.39
C ASN A 90 -9.65 -25.75 -0.38
N ARG A 91 -8.85 -24.92 0.32
CA ARG A 91 -7.83 -24.10 -0.32
C ARG A 91 -6.72 -25.00 -0.87
N LYS A 92 -6.78 -25.26 -2.17
CA LYS A 92 -5.66 -25.86 -2.91
C LYS A 92 -4.52 -24.84 -2.97
N GLY A 93 -3.34 -25.21 -2.50
CA GLY A 93 -2.21 -24.31 -2.24
C GLY A 93 -1.92 -23.28 -3.36
N GLY A 94 -1.56 -22.08 -2.91
CA GLY A 94 -1.31 -20.89 -3.73
C GLY A 94 -1.81 -19.63 -3.03
N VAL A 95 -1.02 -18.56 -3.05
CA VAL A 95 -1.49 -17.22 -2.67
C VAL A 95 -2.47 -16.80 -3.76
N THR A 96 -3.74 -17.21 -3.68
CA THR A 96 -4.82 -16.53 -4.38
C THR A 96 -5.04 -15.22 -3.66
N ASP A 97 -4.22 -14.28 -4.07
CA ASP A 97 -4.43 -12.86 -3.91
C ASP A 97 -5.90 -12.53 -4.17
N THR A 98 -6.65 -12.28 -3.09
CA THR A 98 -7.93 -11.61 -3.22
C THR A 98 -7.56 -10.15 -3.42
N PHE A 99 -7.28 -9.80 -4.67
CA PHE A 99 -6.76 -8.51 -5.07
C PHE A 99 -7.85 -7.44 -4.96
N LEU A 100 -7.38 -6.19 -4.91
CA LEU A 100 -8.11 -4.94 -5.11
C LEU A 100 -9.22 -4.96 -6.21
N ASP A 101 -9.19 -5.92 -7.13
CA ASP A 101 -10.22 -6.15 -8.15
C ASP A 101 -11.60 -6.52 -7.56
N SER A 102 -11.69 -6.75 -6.24
CA SER A 102 -12.96 -7.00 -5.53
C SER A 102 -13.69 -5.75 -5.04
N TYR A 103 -13.04 -4.58 -5.01
CA TYR A 103 -13.72 -3.34 -4.66
C TYR A 103 -14.36 -2.71 -5.90
N HIS A 104 -15.63 -3.04 -6.11
CA HIS A 104 -16.48 -2.31 -7.05
C HIS A 104 -16.80 -0.92 -6.48
N LYS A 105 -17.02 0.06 -7.35
CA LYS A 105 -17.56 1.36 -6.94
C LYS A 105 -18.83 1.15 -6.12
N GLY A 106 -18.99 1.89 -5.03
CA GLY A 106 -20.09 1.71 -4.09
C GLY A 106 -19.63 1.77 -2.64
N ASP A 107 -20.42 1.19 -1.75
CA ASP A 107 -20.17 1.24 -0.30
C ASP A 107 -18.76 0.78 0.07
N PHE A 108 -18.06 1.57 0.89
CA PHE A 108 -16.67 1.30 1.26
C PHE A 108 -16.56 0.95 2.75
N PRO A 109 -15.84 -0.14 3.14
CA PRO A 109 -15.76 -0.54 4.53
C PRO A 109 -15.12 0.52 5.41
N ASN A 110 -15.77 0.81 6.54
CA ASN A 110 -15.30 1.80 7.51
C ASN A 110 -13.90 1.46 8.07
N PHE A 111 -13.17 2.51 8.48
CA PHE A 111 -11.92 2.42 9.24
C PHE A 111 -11.99 3.36 10.44
N LYS A 112 -11.17 3.08 11.45
CA LYS A 112 -10.84 3.94 12.58
C LYS A 112 -9.31 3.93 12.73
N LEU A 113 -8.67 4.95 12.18
CA LEU A 113 -7.22 5.10 12.11
C LEU A 113 -6.72 5.94 13.27
N GLN A 114 -5.55 5.59 13.79
CA GLN A 114 -4.77 6.42 14.72
C GLN A 114 -3.59 7.01 13.95
N THR A 115 -3.48 8.34 13.91
CA THR A 115 -2.34 9.00 13.25
C THR A 115 -1.11 9.02 14.16
N ILE A 116 0.06 9.30 13.59
CA ILE A 116 1.31 9.49 14.35
C ILE A 116 1.28 10.74 15.27
N THR A 117 0.29 11.62 15.08
CA THR A 117 0.01 12.80 15.92
C THR A 117 -1.05 12.52 16.97
N ASN A 118 -1.49 11.27 17.09
CA ASN A 118 -2.56 10.79 17.98
C ASN A 118 -3.98 11.30 17.66
N GLU A 119 -4.24 11.78 16.44
CA GLU A 119 -5.59 12.03 15.95
C GLU A 119 -6.27 10.69 15.63
N THR A 120 -7.52 10.51 16.07
CA THR A 120 -8.36 9.39 15.64
C THR A 120 -9.23 9.83 14.48
N ILE A 121 -9.14 9.15 13.33
CA ILE A 121 -9.90 9.44 12.11
C ILE A 121 -10.79 8.25 11.78
N GLU A 122 -12.10 8.47 11.64
CA GLU A 122 -13.07 7.42 11.30
C GLU A 122 -13.86 7.80 10.05
N LEU A 123 -13.98 6.89 9.07
CA LEU A 123 -14.61 7.22 7.78
C LEU A 123 -16.08 7.64 7.93
N SER A 124 -16.82 7.00 8.84
CA SER A 124 -18.20 7.38 9.13
C SER A 124 -18.35 8.82 9.65
N ASN A 125 -17.29 9.38 10.24
CA ASN A 125 -17.28 10.77 10.73
C ASN A 125 -16.82 11.77 9.65
N LEU A 126 -16.42 11.29 8.46
CA LEU A 126 -16.00 12.10 7.32
C LEU A 126 -17.12 12.32 6.28
N LYS A 127 -18.38 12.03 6.62
CA LYS A 127 -19.52 12.35 5.75
C LYS A 127 -19.51 13.84 5.40
N GLY A 128 -19.76 14.17 4.14
CA GLY A 128 -19.61 15.53 3.61
C GLY A 128 -18.19 15.90 3.17
N LYS A 129 -17.21 14.99 3.28
CA LYS A 129 -15.83 15.20 2.80
C LYS A 129 -15.46 14.17 1.73
N LEU A 130 -14.72 14.62 0.72
CA LEU A 130 -13.99 13.75 -0.18
C LEU A 130 -12.78 13.18 0.57
N VAL A 131 -12.61 11.87 0.61
CA VAL A 131 -11.50 11.23 1.31
C VAL A 131 -10.51 10.65 0.31
N ILE A 132 -9.24 11.05 0.45
CA ILE A 132 -8.11 10.48 -0.30
C ILE A 132 -7.36 9.56 0.66
N LEU A 133 -7.39 8.27 0.40
CA LEU A 133 -6.74 7.25 1.23
C LEU A 133 -5.63 6.59 0.42
N ARG A 134 -4.38 6.94 0.72
CA ARG A 134 -3.20 6.45 -0.01
C ARG A 134 -2.41 5.47 0.84
N PHE A 135 -1.99 4.37 0.22
CA PHE A 135 -1.22 3.30 0.83
C PHE A 135 0.20 3.27 0.26
N GLU A 136 1.17 3.22 1.15
CA GLU A 136 2.61 3.19 0.86
C GLU A 136 3.27 2.05 1.64
N MET A 137 4.35 1.47 1.09
CA MET A 137 5.08 0.42 1.81
C MET A 137 6.04 1.00 2.84
N GLU A 138 6.89 1.95 2.44
CA GLU A 138 8.05 2.38 3.21
C GLU A 138 8.18 3.89 3.08
N ALA A 139 8.63 4.58 4.14
CA ALA A 139 8.76 6.04 4.13
C ALA A 139 10.19 6.51 3.82
N THR A 140 11.21 5.67 4.03
CA THR A 140 12.62 6.08 3.97
C THR A 140 13.36 5.62 2.72
N THR A 141 12.71 4.90 1.82
CA THR A 141 13.36 4.33 0.62
C THR A 141 13.00 5.11 -0.63
N PHE A 142 13.80 4.97 -1.69
CA PHE A 142 13.55 5.64 -2.99
C PHE A 142 12.23 5.20 -3.66
N ARG A 143 11.60 4.14 -3.15
CA ARG A 143 10.27 3.69 -3.59
C ARG A 143 9.19 4.67 -3.18
N PHE A 144 9.37 5.36 -2.05
CA PHE A 144 8.46 6.41 -1.63
C PHE A 144 8.56 7.62 -2.57
N LYS A 145 7.52 7.86 -3.35
CA LYS A 145 7.47 8.93 -4.35
C LYS A 145 6.97 10.22 -3.74
N LYS A 146 7.83 10.90 -2.98
CA LYS A 146 7.52 12.20 -2.33
C LYS A 146 6.94 13.26 -3.27
N HIS A 147 7.34 13.25 -4.54
CA HIS A 147 6.84 14.21 -5.54
C HIS A 147 5.35 13.99 -5.85
N GLU A 148 4.87 12.75 -5.90
CA GLU A 148 3.43 12.47 -6.10
C GLU A 148 2.60 12.97 -4.91
N ILE A 149 3.14 12.88 -3.68
CA ILE A 149 2.48 13.46 -2.50
C ILE A 149 2.43 14.99 -2.59
N GLN A 150 3.51 15.62 -3.04
CA GLN A 150 3.56 17.08 -3.27
C GLN A 150 2.53 17.49 -4.32
N GLU A 151 2.41 16.77 -5.43
CA GLU A 151 1.42 17.07 -6.47
C GLU A 151 -0.01 16.98 -5.94
N LEU A 152 -0.31 15.97 -5.11
CA LEU A 152 -1.62 15.87 -4.45
C LEU A 152 -1.85 16.99 -3.44
N ASP A 153 -0.84 17.37 -2.65
CA ASP A 153 -0.91 18.53 -1.76
C ASP A 153 -1.23 19.80 -2.53
N ASP A 154 -0.56 20.03 -3.67
CA ASP A 154 -0.76 21.22 -4.51
C ASP A 154 -2.17 21.24 -5.11
N LYS A 155 -2.67 20.09 -5.57
CA LYS A 155 -4.05 19.96 -6.05
C LYS A 155 -5.08 20.25 -4.97
N ILE A 156 -4.86 19.76 -3.74
CA ILE A 156 -5.75 20.06 -2.60
C ILE A 156 -5.69 21.55 -2.25
N ASN A 157 -4.49 22.15 -2.23
CA ASN A 157 -4.29 23.56 -1.91
C ASN A 157 -4.87 24.50 -2.97
N ALA A 158 -5.00 24.05 -4.22
CA ALA A 158 -5.62 24.81 -5.31
C ALA A 158 -7.16 24.84 -5.24
N LEU A 159 -7.80 24.02 -4.40
CA LEU A 159 -9.25 24.02 -4.21
C LEU A 159 -9.70 25.26 -3.42
N ASP A 160 -10.80 25.87 -3.87
CA ASP A 160 -11.43 27.01 -3.16
C ASP A 160 -11.82 26.65 -1.72
N HIS A 161 -12.24 25.40 -1.49
CA HIS A 161 -12.67 24.88 -0.19
C HIS A 161 -11.89 23.61 0.19
N LYS A 162 -10.58 23.74 0.43
CA LYS A 162 -9.74 22.56 0.73
C LYS A 162 -10.18 21.74 1.95
N ASP A 163 -10.95 22.33 2.87
CA ASP A 163 -11.49 21.66 4.06
C ASP A 163 -12.54 20.59 3.72
N VAL A 164 -13.09 20.57 2.50
CA VAL A 164 -13.95 19.48 2.01
C VAL A 164 -13.16 18.20 1.68
N VAL A 165 -11.83 18.22 1.75
CA VAL A 165 -10.98 17.06 1.50
C VAL A 165 -10.33 16.59 2.80
N LYS A 166 -10.31 15.27 3.03
CA LYS A 166 -9.48 14.63 4.06
C LYS A 166 -8.50 13.69 3.38
N ALA A 167 -7.22 14.05 3.41
CA ALA A 167 -6.14 13.24 2.85
C ALA A 167 -5.43 12.44 3.96
N ILE A 168 -5.23 11.15 3.72
CA ILE A 168 -4.67 10.20 4.69
C ILE A 168 -3.63 9.33 3.98
N LEU A 169 -2.43 9.23 4.56
CA LEU A 169 -1.33 8.42 4.06
C LEU A 169 -1.02 7.30 5.05
N ILE A 170 -1.25 6.06 4.64
CA ILE A 170 -1.04 4.85 5.44
C ILE A 170 0.24 4.16 4.98
N PHE A 171 1.22 4.02 5.88
CA PHE A 171 2.47 3.32 5.62
C PHE A 171 2.49 1.92 6.26
N ASN A 172 3.05 0.93 5.56
CA ASN A 172 3.52 -0.32 6.16
C ASN A 172 4.92 -0.19 6.77
N ASP A 173 5.14 0.88 7.52
CA ASP A 173 6.44 1.20 8.11
C ASP A 173 6.26 1.73 9.53
N SER A 174 7.29 1.57 10.35
CA SER A 174 7.25 2.01 11.74
C SER A 174 7.10 3.52 11.84
N GLU A 175 6.45 4.00 12.91
CA GLU A 175 6.30 5.43 13.18
C GLU A 175 7.63 6.21 13.11
N SER A 176 8.72 5.61 13.60
CA SER A 176 10.07 6.20 13.54
C SER A 176 10.54 6.43 12.10
N ASN A 177 10.34 5.44 11.23
CA ASN A 177 10.68 5.56 9.81
C ASN A 177 9.75 6.53 9.09
N VAL A 178 8.46 6.54 9.42
CA VAL A 178 7.51 7.53 8.85
C VAL A 178 7.96 8.95 9.23
N LYS A 179 8.26 9.22 10.49
CA LYS A 179 8.77 10.52 10.96
C LYS A 179 10.10 10.92 10.31
N LYS A 180 10.98 9.95 10.05
CA LYS A 180 12.27 10.19 9.39
C LYS A 180 12.13 10.41 7.88
N GLY A 181 11.24 9.66 7.25
CA GLY A 181 11.08 9.61 5.81
C GLY A 181 10.17 10.71 5.27
N PHE A 182 9.15 11.08 6.03
CA PHE A 182 8.20 12.14 5.71
C PHE A 182 8.63 13.45 6.38
N ASP A 183 9.34 14.28 5.64
CA ASP A 183 10.01 15.51 6.08
C ASP A 183 9.28 16.79 5.65
N ARG A 184 7.96 16.70 5.38
CA ARG A 184 7.15 17.83 4.92
C ARG A 184 6.39 18.47 6.08
N GLU A 185 6.63 19.75 6.32
CA GLU A 185 6.04 20.48 7.44
C GLU A 185 4.58 20.94 7.18
N ASP A 186 4.20 21.19 5.91
CA ASP A 186 2.89 21.76 5.53
C ASP A 186 2.04 20.83 4.64
N SER A 187 2.12 19.52 4.86
CA SER A 187 1.31 18.57 4.09
C SER A 187 -0.13 18.52 4.58
N ASN A 188 -1.08 18.34 3.65
CA ASN A 188 -2.50 18.12 3.97
C ASN A 188 -2.78 16.69 4.46
N PHE A 189 -1.79 15.78 4.36
CA PHE A 189 -1.95 14.37 4.71
C PHE A 189 -1.83 14.12 6.22
N ALA A 190 -2.85 13.46 6.78
CA ALA A 190 -2.73 12.78 8.05
C ALA A 190 -1.92 11.49 7.88
N LEU A 191 -0.88 11.30 8.71
CA LEU A 191 0.05 10.19 8.57
C LEU A 191 -0.30 9.05 9.53
N VAL A 192 -0.38 7.83 9.01
CA VAL A 192 -0.62 6.59 9.75
C VAL A 192 0.57 5.66 9.53
N ALA A 193 1.17 5.19 10.62
CA ALA A 193 2.23 4.20 10.60
C ALA A 193 1.69 2.80 10.91
N ASP A 194 2.51 1.77 10.71
CA ASP A 194 2.21 0.36 11.04
C ASP A 194 0.88 -0.15 10.44
N GLY A 195 0.53 0.36 9.25
CA GLY A 195 -0.75 0.16 8.57
C GLY A 195 -0.97 -1.18 7.89
N ARG A 196 -0.17 -2.20 8.21
CA ARG A 196 -0.20 -3.54 7.58
C ARG A 196 -1.61 -4.15 7.58
N ASN A 197 -2.30 -4.04 8.71
CA ASN A 197 -3.63 -4.64 8.85
C ASN A 197 -4.67 -3.92 7.99
N PHE A 198 -4.54 -2.61 7.77
CA PHE A 198 -5.40 -1.89 6.84
C PHE A 198 -5.10 -2.23 5.38
N ILE A 199 -3.83 -2.40 5.03
CA ILE A 199 -3.41 -2.91 3.71
C ILE A 199 -4.06 -4.27 3.43
N GLU A 200 -4.05 -5.18 4.41
CA GLU A 200 -4.66 -6.50 4.30
C GLU A 200 -6.20 -6.41 4.25
N LYS A 201 -6.83 -5.62 5.14
CA LYS A 201 -8.29 -5.39 5.18
C LYS A 201 -8.84 -4.89 3.84
N TYR A 202 -8.09 -3.99 3.19
CA TYR A 202 -8.47 -3.39 1.92
C TYR A 202 -7.86 -4.11 0.70
N ALA A 203 -7.24 -5.29 0.89
CA ALA A 203 -6.68 -6.08 -0.20
C ALA A 203 -5.69 -5.30 -1.10
N ILE A 204 -4.91 -4.39 -0.48
CA ILE A 204 -3.90 -3.60 -1.17
C ILE A 204 -2.68 -4.49 -1.47
N SER A 205 -2.45 -4.79 -2.74
CA SER A 205 -1.32 -5.62 -3.19
C SER A 205 -0.27 -4.86 -3.97
N ARG A 206 -0.56 -3.62 -4.37
CA ARG A 206 0.32 -2.75 -5.16
C ARG A 206 0.53 -1.44 -4.44
N PHE A 207 1.75 -0.91 -4.58
CA PHE A 207 2.13 0.32 -3.91
C PHE A 207 2.90 1.22 -4.88
N PRO A 208 2.56 2.52 -4.94
CA PRO A 208 1.47 3.14 -4.19
C PRO A 208 0.08 2.75 -4.73
N SER A 209 -0.92 2.79 -3.85
CA SER A 209 -2.34 2.69 -4.24
C SER A 209 -3.12 3.82 -3.58
N THR A 210 -3.95 4.52 -4.34
CA THR A 210 -4.80 5.60 -3.83
C THR A 210 -6.26 5.26 -4.06
N LEU A 211 -7.06 5.31 -3.00
CA LEU A 211 -8.50 5.17 -3.02
C LEU A 211 -9.14 6.55 -2.83
N VAL A 212 -10.14 6.86 -3.64
CA VAL A 212 -10.93 8.09 -3.54
C VAL A 212 -12.35 7.73 -3.17
N ILE A 213 -12.82 8.30 -2.05
CA ILE A 213 -14.11 8.00 -1.44
C ILE A 213 -14.93 9.30 -1.41
N ASP A 214 -16.17 9.23 -1.89
CA ASP A 214 -17.08 10.38 -1.96
C ASP A 214 -17.57 10.84 -0.58
N GLN A 215 -18.30 11.96 -0.58
CA GLN A 215 -18.89 12.54 0.62
C GLN A 215 -19.94 11.64 1.31
N ASN A 216 -20.45 10.64 0.60
CA ASN A 216 -21.38 9.64 1.10
C ASN A 216 -20.65 8.38 1.58
N GLY A 217 -19.31 8.35 1.60
CA GLY A 217 -18.53 7.20 2.04
C GLY A 217 -18.45 6.07 1.02
N ASN A 218 -18.75 6.31 -0.26
CA ASN A 218 -18.62 5.33 -1.32
C ASN A 218 -17.28 5.44 -2.03
N LEU A 219 -16.65 4.31 -2.36
CA LEU A 219 -15.49 4.28 -3.23
C LEU A 219 -15.89 4.68 -4.66
N ILE A 220 -15.26 5.73 -5.20
CA ILE A 220 -15.53 6.28 -6.53
C ILE A 220 -14.34 6.21 -7.48
N GLY A 221 -13.12 6.01 -6.94
CA GLY A 221 -11.89 5.91 -7.73
C GLY A 221 -10.82 5.07 -7.04
N THR A 222 -10.07 4.34 -7.84
CA THR A 222 -8.91 3.53 -7.41
C THR A 222 -7.79 3.74 -8.41
N PHE A 223 -6.65 4.21 -7.93
CA PHE A 223 -5.52 4.66 -8.73
C PHE A 223 -4.26 3.91 -8.33
N ARG A 224 -3.48 3.49 -9.33
CA ARG A 224 -2.24 2.73 -9.13
C ARG A 224 -1.09 3.58 -9.71
N ASP A 225 0.00 3.73 -8.96
CA ASP A 225 1.17 4.49 -9.41
C ASP A 225 0.86 5.98 -9.75
N VAL A 226 1.50 6.52 -10.79
CA VAL A 226 1.44 7.93 -11.27
C VAL A 226 0.13 8.31 -11.97
N ASP A 227 -0.96 7.58 -11.74
CA ASP A 227 -2.25 7.94 -12.33
C ASP A 227 -2.66 9.35 -11.87
N GLU A 228 -3.03 10.21 -12.82
CA GLU A 228 -3.42 11.57 -12.51
C GLU A 228 -4.81 11.60 -11.85
N ILE A 229 -4.87 12.04 -10.59
CA ILE A 229 -6.12 12.24 -9.87
C ILE A 229 -6.66 13.65 -10.16
N ASP A 230 -7.85 13.73 -10.78
CA ASP A 230 -8.60 14.98 -10.96
C ASP A 230 -9.59 15.16 -9.80
N LEU A 231 -9.19 15.94 -8.79
CA LEU A 231 -10.02 16.19 -7.61
C LEU A 231 -11.25 17.03 -7.93
N GLU A 232 -11.15 17.96 -8.90
CA GLU A 232 -12.28 18.83 -9.24
C GLU A 232 -13.41 18.04 -9.89
N ALA A 233 -13.09 17.06 -10.74
CA ALA A 233 -14.10 16.19 -11.34
C ALA A 233 -14.93 15.45 -10.28
N TYR A 234 -14.34 15.07 -9.15
CA TYR A 234 -15.05 14.39 -8.06
C TYR A 234 -15.88 15.32 -7.19
N LEU A 235 -15.53 16.60 -7.12
CA LEU A 235 -16.29 17.62 -6.38
C LEU A 235 -17.43 18.24 -7.21
N LYS A 236 -17.38 18.14 -8.54
CA LYS A 236 -18.38 18.71 -9.47
C LYS A 236 -19.56 17.78 -9.80
N ASN A 237 -19.48 16.48 -9.51
CA ASN A 237 -20.51 15.50 -9.86
C ASN A 237 -21.71 15.47 -8.88
N GLU A 238 -22.09 16.64 -8.37
CA GLU A 238 -23.29 16.86 -7.54
C GLU A 238 -24.32 17.73 -8.26
#